data_AF-A0A392QI01-F1
#
_entry.id   AF-A0A392QI01-F1
#
_cell.length_a   1.000
_cell.length_b   1.000
_cell.length_c   1.000
_cell.angle_alpha   90.00
_cell.angle_beta   90.00
_cell.angle_gamma   90.00
#
_symmetry.space_group_name_H-M   'P 1'
#
loop_
_entity.id
_entity.type
_entity.pdbx_description
1 polymer ?
#
loop_
_entity_poly.entity_id
_entity_poly.type
_entity_poly.pdbx_seq_one_letter_code
_entity_poly.pdbx_strand_id
1 'polypeptide(L)'
;MARSTLVQTISSELGLEISPMKGSMIIEIPTKDSVITNLVVLNCPLSIFRKHFGMDLVCLSLRNMDVILGMNWLRYNKVHIDCLNGTVVFPEPTKDANLETVTAGQMKKLMNEEAL
;
A
#
# COMPACT_ATOMS: atom_id res chain seq x y z
N MET A 1 9.60 12.87 -7.25
CA MET A 1 8.21 12.44 -7.53
C MET A 1 8.09 10.99 -7.09
N ALA A 2 7.31 10.67 -6.06
CA ALA A 2 7.23 9.30 -5.56
C ALA A 2 6.47 8.41 -6.56
N ARG A 3 7.19 7.59 -7.32
CA ARG A 3 6.62 6.59 -8.22
C ARG A 3 6.48 5.29 -7.42
N SER A 4 5.24 4.93 -7.09
CA SER A 4 4.91 3.79 -6.23
C SER A 4 5.28 2.47 -6.90
N THR A 5 6.25 1.74 -6.33
CA THR A 5 6.65 0.40 -6.76
C THR A 5 5.77 -0.69 -6.15
N LEU A 6 5.38 -1.62 -7.00
CA LEU A 6 4.80 -2.95 -6.79
C LEU A 6 5.40 -3.83 -7.91
N VAL A 7 5.40 -5.17 -7.94
CA VAL A 7 5.24 -6.26 -6.96
C VAL A 7 6.03 -7.46 -7.54
N GLN A 8 6.36 -8.47 -6.75
CA GLN A 8 6.82 -9.78 -7.26
C GLN A 8 5.73 -10.82 -7.05
N THR A 9 5.65 -11.84 -7.90
CA THR A 9 5.11 -13.13 -7.47
C THR A 9 5.76 -14.25 -8.30
N ILE A 10 6.19 -15.33 -7.65
CA ILE A 10 6.53 -16.60 -8.33
C ILE A 10 5.20 -17.25 -8.72
N SER A 11 4.61 -16.85 -9.85
CA SER A 11 3.23 -17.25 -10.18
C SER A 11 3.04 -18.75 -10.36
N SER A 12 4.10 -19.46 -10.75
CA SER A 12 4.08 -20.91 -10.98
C SER A 12 3.74 -21.72 -9.73
N GLU A 13 4.02 -21.20 -8.53
CA GLU A 13 3.77 -21.90 -7.27
C GLU A 13 2.40 -21.56 -6.65
N LEU A 14 1.80 -20.44 -7.05
CA LEU A 14 0.52 -19.93 -6.51
C LEU A 14 -0.67 -20.09 -7.47
N GLY A 15 -0.47 -20.63 -8.67
CA GLY A 15 -1.54 -20.89 -9.64
C GLY A 15 -2.20 -19.62 -10.20
N LEU A 16 -1.53 -18.47 -10.11
CA LEU A 16 -2.04 -17.19 -10.58
C LEU A 16 -1.77 -17.01 -12.08
N GLU A 17 -2.78 -16.55 -12.82
CA GLU A 17 -2.66 -16.26 -14.25
C GLU A 17 -1.82 -14.98 -14.47
N ILE A 18 -0.63 -15.12 -15.06
CA ILE A 18 0.12 -13.99 -15.59
C ILE A 18 -0.37 -13.66 -16.99
N SER A 19 -0.69 -12.40 -17.21
CA SER A 19 -0.94 -11.80 -18.53
C SER A 19 0.18 -10.80 -18.91
N PRO A 20 0.49 -10.63 -20.20
CA PRO A 20 1.33 -9.55 -20.67
C PRO A 20 0.56 -8.22 -20.72
N MET A 21 1.19 -7.12 -20.31
CA MET A 21 0.63 -5.76 -20.44
C MET A 21 0.96 -5.13 -21.81
N LYS A 22 0.17 -4.13 -22.22
CA LYS A 22 0.48 -3.30 -23.40
C LYS A 22 1.58 -2.27 -23.07
N GLY A 23 2.84 -2.71 -23.12
CA GLY A 23 4.02 -1.89 -22.86
C GLY A 23 4.93 -2.50 -21.80
N SER A 24 5.73 -1.68 -21.14
CA SER A 24 6.53 -2.09 -19.97
C SER A 24 6.58 -0.97 -18.94
N MET A 25 6.81 -1.36 -17.68
CA MET A 25 7.04 -0.47 -16.55
C MET A 25 8.50 -0.57 -16.12
N ILE A 26 9.15 0.59 -15.93
CA ILE A 26 10.46 0.69 -15.29
C ILE A 26 10.22 0.97 -13.81
N ILE A 27 10.82 0.14 -12.96
CA ILE A 27 10.55 0.11 -11.53
C ILE A 27 11.86 0.30 -10.77
N GLU A 28 12.01 1.44 -10.12
CA GLU A 28 13.12 1.72 -9.21
C GLU A 28 12.94 0.91 -7.91
N ILE A 29 14.00 0.21 -7.49
CA ILE A 29 14.00 -0.58 -6.25
C ILE A 29 15.05 -0.05 -5.24
N PRO A 30 14.87 -0.29 -3.93
CA PRO A 30 15.74 0.30 -2.90
C PRO A 30 17.24 -0.03 -2.99
N THR A 31 17.63 -1.03 -3.78
CA THR A 31 19.04 -1.38 -4.04
C THR A 31 19.78 -0.41 -4.96
N LYS A 32 19.09 0.64 -5.46
CA LYS A 32 19.50 1.58 -6.53
C LYS A 32 19.47 1.02 -7.94
N ASP A 33 19.07 -0.24 -8.10
CA ASP A 33 18.81 -0.82 -9.41
C ASP A 33 17.42 -0.43 -9.93
N SER A 34 17.18 -0.68 -11.21
CA SER A 34 15.84 -0.66 -11.79
C SER A 34 15.52 -1.98 -12.46
N VAL A 35 14.26 -2.39 -12.37
CA VAL A 35 13.74 -3.60 -13.00
C VAL A 35 12.71 -3.20 -14.04
N ILE A 36 12.78 -3.81 -15.22
CA ILE A 36 11.77 -3.62 -16.28
C ILE A 36 10.85 -4.83 -16.26
N THR A 37 9.53 -4.59 -16.26
CA THR A 37 8.52 -5.65 -16.36
C THR A 37 7.42 -5.29 -17.35
N ASN A 38 6.91 -6.30 -18.06
CA ASN A 38 5.72 -6.23 -18.89
C ASN A 38 4.67 -7.28 -18.46
N LEU A 39 4.81 -7.88 -17.28
CA LEU A 39 3.96 -8.97 -16.79
C LEU A 39 3.06 -8.48 -15.66
N VAL A 40 1.81 -8.93 -15.66
CA VAL A 40 0.79 -8.61 -14.65
C VAL A 40 0.00 -9.83 -14.21
N VAL A 41 -0.49 -9.81 -12.97
CA VAL A 41 -1.63 -10.60 -12.51
C VAL A 41 -2.80 -9.63 -12.30
N LEU A 42 -3.88 -9.82 -13.04
CA LEU A 42 -5.07 -8.96 -12.96
C LEU A 42 -6.02 -9.45 -11.88
N ASN A 43 -6.66 -8.53 -11.15
CA ASN A 43 -7.61 -8.81 -10.07
C ASN A 43 -7.11 -9.90 -9.08
N CYS A 44 -5.83 -9.84 -8.70
CA CYS A 44 -5.23 -10.83 -7.80
C CYS A 44 -5.95 -10.82 -6.44
N PRO A 45 -6.46 -11.98 -5.96
CA PRO A 45 -7.11 -12.07 -4.66
C PRO A 45 -6.05 -12.06 -3.55
N LEU A 46 -5.99 -10.99 -2.78
CA LEU A 46 -5.13 -10.87 -1.58
C LEU A 46 -5.96 -10.87 -0.30
N SER A 47 -5.48 -11.57 0.71
CA SER A 47 -6.07 -11.58 2.06
C SER A 47 -5.06 -10.99 3.05
N ILE A 48 -5.32 -9.77 3.51
CA ILE A 48 -4.39 -8.99 4.34
C ILE A 48 -5.14 -8.60 5.63
N PHE A 49 -4.66 -9.07 6.78
CA PHE A 49 -5.28 -8.88 8.10
C PHE A 49 -6.81 -9.15 8.11
N ARG A 50 -7.21 -10.31 7.56
CA ARG A 50 -8.62 -10.76 7.43
C ARG A 50 -9.53 -9.89 6.53
N LYS A 51 -8.97 -8.91 5.81
CA LYS A 51 -9.67 -8.17 4.76
C LYS A 51 -9.27 -8.74 3.39
N HIS A 52 -10.23 -8.88 2.49
CA HIS A 52 -10.02 -9.38 1.13
C HIS A 52 -9.98 -8.23 0.13
N PHE A 53 -9.04 -8.31 -0.81
CA PHE A 53 -8.80 -7.30 -1.83
C PHE A 53 -8.63 -7.97 -3.20
N GLY A 54 -9.25 -7.42 -4.23
CA GLY A 54 -8.83 -7.64 -5.62
C GLY A 54 -7.92 -6.49 -6.02
N MET A 55 -6.72 -6.79 -6.53
CA MET A 55 -5.83 -5.74 -7.05
C MET A 55 -4.95 -6.24 -8.19
N ASP A 56 -4.70 -5.36 -9.15
CA ASP A 56 -3.75 -5.63 -10.23
C ASP A 56 -2.32 -5.52 -9.71
N LEU A 57 -1.52 -6.55 -9.99
CA LEU A 57 -0.13 -6.66 -9.61
C LEU A 57 0.72 -6.67 -10.88
N VAL A 58 1.83 -5.93 -10.92
CA VAL A 58 2.91 -6.20 -11.89
C VAL A 58 3.85 -7.24 -11.31
N CYS A 59 4.62 -7.95 -12.14
CA CYS A 59 5.52 -9.02 -11.67
C CYS A 59 7.00 -8.63 -11.80
N LEU A 60 7.76 -8.77 -10.71
CA LEU A 60 9.20 -8.51 -10.59
C LEU A 60 9.94 -9.77 -10.13
N SER A 61 11.25 -9.84 -10.40
CA SER A 61 12.12 -10.94 -9.97
C SER A 61 13.11 -10.45 -8.89
N LEU A 62 12.59 -10.10 -7.72
CA LEU A 62 13.40 -9.82 -6.54
C LEU A 62 13.68 -11.14 -5.80
N ARG A 63 14.41 -11.08 -4.68
CA ARG A 63 14.66 -12.24 -3.80
C ARG A 63 14.12 -11.94 -2.42
N ASN A 64 13.59 -12.97 -1.77
CA ASN A 64 13.13 -12.96 -0.37
C ASN A 64 11.96 -11.99 -0.07
N MET A 65 11.10 -11.69 -1.04
CA MET A 65 9.90 -10.86 -0.85
C MET A 65 8.73 -11.41 -1.66
N ASP A 66 7.60 -11.69 -0.99
CA ASP A 66 6.41 -12.26 -1.63
C ASP A 66 5.51 -11.18 -2.24
N VAL A 67 5.20 -10.11 -1.51
CA VAL A 67 4.35 -8.99 -1.96
C VAL A 67 4.86 -7.68 -1.35
N ILE A 68 4.95 -6.63 -2.17
CA ILE A 68 5.31 -5.26 -1.76
C ILE A 68 4.09 -4.36 -1.92
N LEU A 69 3.52 -3.85 -0.83
CA LEU A 69 2.33 -2.99 -0.89
C LEU A 69 2.74 -1.51 -1.02
N GLY A 70 2.61 -0.96 -2.22
CA GLY A 70 2.98 0.42 -2.51
C GLY A 70 2.08 1.48 -1.86
N MET A 71 2.59 2.72 -1.79
CA MET A 71 1.95 3.84 -1.09
C MET A 71 0.51 4.16 -1.53
N ASN A 72 0.14 3.86 -2.78
CA ASN A 72 -1.22 4.07 -3.29
C ASN A 72 -2.21 3.16 -2.55
N TRP A 73 -1.86 1.88 -2.36
CA TRP A 73 -2.69 0.90 -1.68
C TRP A 73 -2.76 1.20 -0.18
N LEU A 74 -1.63 1.55 0.45
CA LEU A 74 -1.57 1.96 1.85
C LEU A 74 -2.43 3.20 2.12
N ARG A 75 -2.38 4.21 1.24
CA ARG A 75 -3.22 5.42 1.32
C ARG A 75 -4.70 5.11 1.15
N TYR A 76 -5.07 4.32 0.14
CA TYR A 76 -6.47 3.96 -0.13
C TYR A 76 -7.10 3.26 1.08
N ASN A 77 -6.37 2.32 1.67
CA ASN A 77 -6.80 1.57 2.86
C ASN A 77 -6.58 2.31 4.19
N LYS A 78 -6.12 3.57 4.14
CA LYS A 78 -5.81 4.43 5.30
C LYS A 78 -4.90 3.74 6.33
N VAL A 79 -3.97 2.91 5.86
CA VAL A 79 -3.09 2.10 6.71
C VAL A 79 -2.12 3.01 7.46
N HIS A 80 -2.05 2.83 8.78
CA HIS A 80 -1.07 3.49 9.63
C HIS A 80 0.09 2.53 9.89
N ILE A 81 1.32 2.98 9.64
CA ILE A 81 2.54 2.21 9.92
C ILE A 81 3.25 2.90 11.08
N ASP A 82 3.32 2.22 12.21
CA ASP A 82 4.09 2.64 13.36
C ASP A 82 5.49 2.01 13.28
N CYS A 83 6.44 2.81 12.79
CA CYS A 83 7.83 2.39 12.66
C CYS A 83 8.56 2.23 14.00
N LEU A 84 8.07 2.83 15.09
CA LEU A 84 8.69 2.73 16.42
C LEU A 84 8.36 1.38 17.06
N ASN A 85 7.07 1.00 17.02
CA ASN A 85 6.59 -0.26 17.58
C ASN A 85 6.60 -1.42 16.57
N GLY A 86 6.94 -1.17 15.31
CA GLY A 86 6.95 -2.18 14.24
C GLY A 86 5.57 -2.71 13.88
N THR A 87 4.52 -1.90 14.02
CA THR A 87 3.13 -2.35 13.80
C THR A 87 2.49 -1.72 12.57
N VAL A 88 1.49 -2.42 12.02
CA VAL A 88 0.69 -1.96 10.88
C VAL A 88 -0.78 -2.01 11.28
N VAL A 89 -1.40 -0.85 11.40
CA VAL A 89 -2.78 -0.69 11.87
C VAL A 89 -3.68 -0.40 10.68
N PHE A 90 -4.72 -1.23 10.53
CA PHE A 90 -5.78 -1.04 9.57
C PHE A 90 -6.98 -0.43 10.28
N PRO A 91 -7.42 0.79 9.93
CA PRO A 91 -8.64 1.33 10.53
C PRO A 91 -9.80 0.40 10.21
N GLU A 92 -10.59 0.08 11.24
CA GLU A 92 -11.92 -0.46 11.03
C GLU A 92 -12.81 0.65 10.44
N PRO A 93 -13.81 0.30 9.61
CA PRO A 93 -14.88 1.24 9.29
C PRO A 93 -15.62 1.54 10.59
N THR A 94 -15.36 2.70 11.19
CA THR A 94 -16.08 3.15 12.37
C THR A 94 -17.57 3.21 12.04
N LYS A 95 -18.41 2.60 12.88
CA LYS A 95 -19.86 2.72 12.73
C LYS A 95 -20.34 4.15 13.01
N ASP A 96 -19.48 4.95 13.64
CA ASP A 96 -19.73 6.33 14.02
C ASP A 96 -18.92 7.27 13.11
N ALA A 97 -19.64 8.15 12.41
CA ALA A 97 -19.08 9.08 11.43
C ALA A 97 -18.52 10.39 12.05
N ASN A 98 -18.42 10.46 13.39
CA ASN A 98 -18.22 11.69 14.15
C ASN A 98 -16.90 11.72 14.97
N LEU A 99 -15.86 11.00 14.57
CA LEU A 99 -14.52 11.29 15.07
C LEU A 99 -13.89 12.40 14.21
N GLU A 100 -14.23 13.66 14.54
CA GLU A 100 -13.58 14.82 13.97
C GLU A 100 -12.10 14.81 14.38
N THR A 101 -11.21 14.46 13.45
CA THR A 101 -9.77 14.50 13.68
C THR A 101 -9.30 15.94 13.73
N VAL A 102 -9.27 16.53 14.94
CA VAL A 102 -8.74 17.86 15.20
C VAL A 102 -7.26 17.90 14.80
N THR A 103 -6.95 18.63 13.74
CA THR A 103 -5.56 18.81 13.29
C THR A 103 -4.77 19.66 14.28
N ALA A 104 -3.44 19.55 14.28
CA ALA A 104 -2.57 20.33 15.18
C ALA A 104 -2.76 21.86 15.06
N GLY A 105 -3.22 22.35 13.91
CA GLY A 105 -3.60 23.75 13.72
C GLY A 105 -4.90 24.14 14.44
N GLN A 106 -5.87 23.23 14.53
CA GLN A 106 -7.13 23.44 15.24
C GLN A 106 -6.94 23.35 16.77
N MET A 107 -6.07 22.46 17.27
CA MET A 107 -5.73 22.41 18.71
C MET A 107 -5.19 23.76 19.23
N LYS A 108 -4.29 24.42 18.47
CA LYS A 108 -3.78 25.75 18.85
C LYS A 108 -4.86 26.83 18.92
N LYS A 109 -5.99 26.67 18.23
CA LYS A 109 -7.11 27.63 18.30
C LYS A 109 -7.89 27.43 19.60
N LEU A 110 -8.22 26.18 19.94
CA LEU A 110 -8.93 25.82 21.17
C LEU A 110 -8.17 26.27 22.42
N MET A 111 -6.85 26.01 22.47
CA MET A 111 -5.98 26.42 23.60
C MET A 111 -5.85 27.95 23.76
N ASN A 112 -6.17 28.73 22.72
CA ASN A 112 -6.18 30.19 22.79
C ASN A 112 -7.57 30.78 23.12
N GLU A 113 -8.64 29.99 22.97
CA GLU A 113 -10.02 30.41 23.25
C GLU A 113 -10.42 30.12 24.72
N GLU A 114 -9.72 29.22 25.42
CA GLU A 114 -9.87 28.98 26.87
C GLU A 114 -9.17 30.02 27.77
N ALA A 115 -8.50 31.02 27.18
CA ALA A 115 -7.62 31.97 27.88
C ALA A 115 -8.18 33.41 27.97
N LEU A 116 -9.51 33.59 27.92
CA LEU A 116 -10.18 34.89 27.85
C LEU A 116 -11.39 34.99 28.80
#